data_AF-A0A2S0N490-F1
#
_entry.id   AF-A0A2S0N490-F1
#
_cell.length_a   1.000
_cell.length_b   1.000
_cell.length_c   1.000
_cell.angle_alpha   90.00
_cell.angle_beta   90.00
_cell.angle_gamma   90.00
#
_symmetry.space_group_name_H-M   'P 1'
#
loop_
_entity.id
_entity.type
_entity.pdbx_description
1 polymer ?
#
loop_
_entity_poly.entity_id
_entity_poly.type
_entity_poly.pdbx_seq_one_letter_code
_entity_poly.pdbx_strand_id
1 'polypeptide(L)'
;MVLGAALAAPAADAAQRKHTSSKKTVSVAKRAPVASKVTLRKQSTKTRSTRKVSASARKPVIAAAVVRAKPSFGELAGLHSSDDLLDLKSSVALVIDQDTNEVLLSKNDHAVLPIASLTKLMTGLIISQAHLPMDEPITITEDDIDTEKNSRSRLAVGTTLSRREMLHLALMSSENRAAHALGRTYPGGLSAFVTQMNIKARLLGMSDTRYVEPTGLSSQNQSSARDLAALVNVAHTDPVLREFTTSPGYEVAVGRRTLQYRNTNRLVKSPDWDIGLQKTGYISEAGRCLVMQAEISGRKLIMVFLDSAGKLSRIADAERVRNWVESSAGLASGAHHAQAIKG
;
A
#
# COMPACT_ATOMS: atom_id res chain seq x y z
N MET A 1 2.78 -2.93 -63.78
CA MET A 1 3.86 -3.95 -63.83
C MET A 1 3.84 -4.67 -62.49
N VAL A 2 3.47 -5.95 -62.45
CA VAL A 2 3.28 -6.72 -61.22
C VAL A 2 4.24 -7.90 -61.23
N LEU A 3 4.97 -8.10 -60.14
CA LEU A 3 5.67 -9.35 -59.87
C LEU A 3 5.63 -9.59 -58.36
N GLY A 4 5.01 -10.71 -57.96
CA GLY A 4 5.04 -11.21 -56.59
C GLY A 4 5.67 -12.59 -56.57
N ALA A 5 6.32 -12.95 -55.47
CA ALA A 5 6.87 -14.27 -55.24
C ALA A 5 6.65 -14.69 -53.78
N ALA A 6 5.66 -15.55 -53.56
CA ALA A 6 5.51 -16.35 -52.36
C ALA A 6 5.76 -17.81 -52.73
N LEU A 7 6.34 -18.60 -51.81
CA LEU A 7 6.53 -20.07 -51.76
C LEU A 7 7.68 -20.31 -50.75
N ALA A 8 7.79 -21.40 -49.99
CA ALA A 8 6.79 -22.29 -49.39
C ALA A 8 7.50 -23.10 -48.27
N ALA A 9 6.77 -23.56 -47.26
CA ALA A 9 7.31 -24.48 -46.25
C ALA A 9 6.88 -25.93 -46.54
N PRO A 10 7.78 -26.93 -46.41
CA PRO A 10 7.40 -28.34 -46.33
C PRO A 10 7.15 -28.74 -44.87
N ALA A 11 6.29 -29.74 -44.67
CA ALA A 11 6.02 -30.34 -43.36
C ALA A 11 6.28 -31.85 -43.38
N ALA A 12 6.70 -32.37 -42.22
CA ALA A 12 6.63 -33.74 -41.72
C ALA A 12 6.78 -34.96 -42.68
N ASP A 13 7.68 -35.87 -42.29
CA ASP A 13 7.31 -37.29 -42.19
C ASP A 13 8.03 -37.94 -40.99
N ALA A 14 7.58 -39.11 -40.52
CA ALA A 14 8.05 -39.77 -39.32
C ALA A 14 8.30 -41.28 -39.53
N ALA A 15 9.47 -41.78 -39.12
CA ALA A 15 9.82 -43.20 -39.19
C ALA A 15 10.38 -43.72 -37.85
N GLN A 16 9.90 -44.90 -37.44
CA GLN A 16 10.26 -45.54 -36.17
C GLN A 16 11.52 -46.41 -36.28
N ARG A 17 12.28 -46.52 -35.18
CA ARG A 17 13.07 -47.73 -34.87
C ARG A 17 12.86 -48.14 -33.41
N LYS A 18 12.87 -49.46 -33.16
CA LYS A 18 12.42 -50.10 -31.90
C LYS A 18 13.53 -50.96 -31.29
N HIS A 19 13.65 -50.89 -29.96
CA HIS A 19 14.31 -51.90 -29.09
C HIS A 19 15.84 -52.06 -29.32
N THR A 20 16.65 -52.55 -28.37
CA THR A 20 16.40 -53.52 -27.29
C THR A 20 16.63 -53.00 -25.87
N SER A 21 16.27 -53.82 -24.87
CA SER A 21 16.49 -53.60 -23.45
C SER A 21 17.16 -54.82 -22.81
N SER A 22 17.83 -54.64 -21.67
CA SER A 22 18.32 -55.73 -20.83
C SER A 22 17.92 -55.50 -19.37
N LYS A 23 17.61 -56.59 -18.65
CA LYS A 23 17.15 -56.57 -17.25
C LYS A 23 18.21 -57.15 -16.33
N LYS A 24 18.46 -56.49 -15.19
CA LYS A 24 18.84 -57.13 -13.91
C LYS A 24 18.15 -56.35 -12.79
N THR A 25 16.96 -56.78 -12.35
CA THR A 25 16.69 -57.77 -11.27
C THR A 25 16.94 -57.22 -9.86
N VAL A 26 15.86 -57.17 -9.08
CA VAL A 26 15.80 -56.69 -7.69
C VAL A 26 16.19 -57.80 -6.70
N SER A 27 16.72 -57.42 -5.53
CA SER A 27 16.63 -58.25 -4.32
C SER A 27 16.22 -57.40 -3.10
N VAL A 28 15.46 -58.00 -2.18
CA VAL A 28 14.96 -57.39 -0.94
C VAL A 28 15.13 -58.41 0.18
N ALA A 29 15.63 -57.97 1.35
CA ALA A 29 15.75 -58.79 2.56
C ALA A 29 15.31 -57.99 3.81
N LYS A 30 14.86 -58.68 4.87
CA LYS A 30 14.17 -58.06 6.03
C LYS A 30 14.92 -58.29 7.36
N ARG A 31 14.97 -57.20 8.16
CA ARG A 31 14.92 -57.12 9.65
C ARG A 31 15.68 -58.13 10.56
N ALA A 32 16.65 -57.58 11.31
CA ALA A 32 16.75 -57.63 12.81
C ALA A 32 17.06 -58.99 13.50
N PRO A 33 17.29 -59.09 14.84
CA PRO A 33 17.27 -58.05 15.90
C PRO A 33 18.38 -58.13 17.02
N VAL A 34 18.26 -57.26 18.05
CA VAL A 34 18.81 -57.32 19.45
C VAL A 34 20.35 -57.40 19.71
N ALA A 35 20.87 -56.40 20.45
CA ALA A 35 21.72 -56.57 21.66
C ALA A 35 21.89 -55.23 22.42
N SER A 36 22.10 -55.27 23.74
CA SER A 36 22.20 -54.08 24.62
C SER A 36 23.34 -54.18 25.64
N LYS A 37 23.81 -53.05 26.19
CA LYS A 37 24.71 -53.01 27.37
C LYS A 37 24.48 -51.76 28.24
N VAL A 38 24.79 -51.91 29.54
CA VAL A 38 24.39 -51.06 30.67
C VAL A 38 25.50 -51.16 31.75
N THR A 39 25.75 -50.23 32.69
CA THR A 39 24.99 -49.03 33.05
C THR A 39 25.81 -47.73 32.81
N LEU A 40 26.22 -46.81 33.70
CA LEU A 40 26.21 -46.66 35.17
C LEU A 40 25.53 -45.36 35.64
N ARG A 41 25.28 -45.27 36.95
CA ARG A 41 24.42 -44.25 37.62
C ARG A 41 25.14 -43.70 38.84
N LYS A 42 25.31 -42.37 38.95
CA LYS A 42 25.76 -41.72 40.21
C LYS A 42 24.58 -41.01 40.87
N GLN A 43 24.34 -41.33 42.13
CA GLN A 43 23.35 -40.65 42.97
C GLN A 43 23.98 -39.40 43.59
N SER A 44 23.19 -38.33 43.73
CA SER A 44 23.38 -37.29 44.74
C SER A 44 22.06 -37.07 45.48
N THR A 45 22.14 -36.65 46.74
CA THR A 45 21.04 -36.76 47.71
C THR A 45 20.08 -35.56 47.68
N LYS A 46 18.80 -35.81 48.01
CA LYS A 46 17.80 -34.75 48.19
C LYS A 46 18.00 -34.03 49.54
N THR A 47 18.75 -32.94 49.55
CA THR A 47 18.74 -31.99 50.68
C THR A 47 17.65 -30.93 50.51
N ARG A 48 16.74 -30.85 51.48
CA ARG A 48 15.54 -29.99 51.46
C ARG A 48 15.89 -28.55 51.86
N SER A 49 16.54 -27.79 50.98
CA SER A 49 16.94 -26.41 51.25
C SER A 49 15.72 -25.47 51.38
N THR A 50 15.53 -24.91 52.57
CA THR A 50 14.48 -23.93 52.88
C THR A 50 14.86 -22.53 52.40
N ARG A 51 14.75 -22.30 51.09
CA ARG A 51 15.03 -21.00 50.47
C ARG A 51 14.05 -19.94 50.99
N LYS A 52 14.50 -19.09 51.93
CA LYS A 52 13.74 -17.96 52.47
C LYS A 52 13.15 -17.10 51.34
N VAL A 53 11.88 -16.75 51.46
CA VAL A 53 11.23 -15.80 50.54
C VAL A 53 11.67 -14.39 50.90
N SER A 54 12.74 -13.92 50.27
CA SER A 54 13.11 -12.50 50.30
C SER A 54 12.05 -11.71 49.53
N ALA A 55 11.25 -10.91 50.23
CA ALA A 55 10.27 -10.03 49.60
C ALA A 55 10.99 -8.99 48.73
N SER A 56 11.04 -9.23 47.41
CA SER A 56 11.61 -8.29 46.46
C SER A 56 10.67 -7.09 46.34
N ALA A 57 11.06 -5.96 46.94
CA ALA A 57 10.30 -4.73 46.85
C ALA A 57 10.17 -4.32 45.38
N ARG A 58 8.92 -4.34 44.86
CA ARG A 58 8.63 -3.87 43.51
C ARG A 58 8.99 -2.39 43.45
N LYS A 59 10.07 -2.05 42.73
CA LYS A 59 10.36 -0.65 42.37
C LYS A 59 9.11 -0.07 41.69
N PRO A 60 8.68 1.16 42.02
CA PRO A 60 7.55 1.77 41.35
C PRO A 60 7.86 1.86 39.85
N VAL A 61 6.98 1.28 39.04
CA VAL A 61 7.01 1.52 37.59
C VAL A 61 6.60 2.97 37.41
N ILE A 62 7.57 3.86 37.18
CA ILE A 62 7.30 5.23 36.76
C ILE A 62 6.53 5.10 35.45
N ALA A 63 5.23 5.41 35.48
CA ALA A 63 4.41 5.43 34.28
C ALA A 63 5.04 6.44 33.32
N ALA A 64 5.58 5.95 32.20
CA ALA A 64 6.18 6.80 31.19
C ALA A 64 5.14 7.85 30.78
N ALA A 65 5.45 9.13 31.00
CA ALA A 65 4.50 10.21 30.77
C ALA A 65 3.97 10.10 29.34
N VAL A 66 2.65 9.97 29.21
CA VAL A 66 2.00 9.85 27.89
C VAL A 66 2.15 11.20 27.20
N VAL A 67 3.24 11.33 26.43
CA VAL A 67 3.47 12.47 25.54
C VAL A 67 2.29 12.51 24.58
N ARG A 68 1.37 13.44 24.84
CA ARG A 68 0.22 13.67 23.97
C ARG A 68 0.77 13.93 22.57
N ALA A 69 0.20 13.25 21.58
CA ALA A 69 0.50 13.57 20.19
C ALA A 69 0.21 15.06 19.96
N LYS A 70 1.01 15.73 19.13
CA LYS A 70 0.61 17.05 18.60
C LYS A 70 -0.71 16.86 17.86
N PRO A 71 -1.73 17.72 18.10
CA PRO A 71 -2.98 17.60 17.40
C PRO A 71 -2.78 17.83 15.89
N SER A 72 -3.61 17.19 15.08
CA SER A 72 -3.64 17.40 13.64
C SER A 72 -4.31 18.74 13.28
N PHE A 73 -4.24 19.13 12.00
CA PHE A 73 -4.91 20.32 11.52
C PHE A 73 -6.45 20.17 11.56
N GLY A 74 -6.99 18.96 11.36
CA GLY A 74 -8.42 18.70 11.47
C GLY A 74 -8.94 18.62 12.91
N GLU A 75 -8.10 18.16 13.86
CA GLU A 75 -8.36 18.29 15.30
C GLU A 75 -8.35 19.77 15.74
N LEU A 76 -7.38 20.56 15.29
CA LEU A 76 -7.30 22.00 15.57
C LEU A 76 -8.43 22.82 14.94
N ALA A 77 -8.93 22.39 13.77
CA ALA A 77 -10.08 23.00 13.10
C ALA A 77 -11.45 22.48 13.58
N GLY A 78 -11.49 21.57 14.56
CA GLY A 78 -12.73 21.02 15.12
C GLY A 78 -13.52 20.08 14.21
N LEU A 79 -12.95 19.65 13.07
CA LEU A 79 -13.65 18.89 12.04
C LEU A 79 -14.15 17.51 12.53
N HIS A 80 -13.52 16.95 13.57
CA HIS A 80 -13.96 15.71 14.25
C HIS A 80 -15.33 15.84 14.94
N SER A 81 -15.82 17.06 15.20
CA SER A 81 -17.13 17.32 15.83
C SER A 81 -18.30 17.37 14.84
N SER A 82 -18.07 17.00 13.57
CA SER A 82 -19.14 16.81 12.58
C SER A 82 -19.71 15.39 12.67
N ASP A 83 -21.03 15.30 12.79
CA ASP A 83 -21.76 14.02 12.74
C ASP A 83 -21.74 13.43 11.33
N ASP A 84 -21.80 12.10 11.25
CA ASP A 84 -22.01 11.37 10.00
C ASP A 84 -22.73 10.04 10.24
N LEU A 85 -23.30 9.46 9.18
CA LEU A 85 -24.16 8.27 9.24
C LEU A 85 -23.44 6.98 9.69
N LEU A 86 -22.10 6.94 9.68
CA LEU A 86 -21.28 5.75 9.91
C LEU A 86 -20.28 5.90 11.08
N ASP A 87 -20.41 6.96 11.88
CA ASP A 87 -19.50 7.29 12.98
C ASP A 87 -18.01 7.26 12.54
N LEU A 88 -17.71 7.85 11.38
CA LEU A 88 -16.38 7.84 10.78
C LEU A 88 -15.38 8.58 11.67
N LYS A 89 -14.26 7.90 11.96
CA LYS A 89 -13.17 8.45 12.79
C LYS A 89 -12.17 9.27 11.98
N SER A 90 -12.51 9.53 10.73
CA SER A 90 -11.87 10.51 9.84
C SER A 90 -12.67 11.81 9.93
N SER A 91 -11.99 12.93 10.14
CA SER A 91 -12.65 14.24 10.22
C SER A 91 -13.08 14.78 8.87
N VAL A 92 -12.50 14.26 7.79
CA VAL A 92 -12.93 14.46 6.41
C VAL A 92 -13.12 13.11 5.73
N ALA A 93 -14.25 12.92 5.05
CA ALA A 93 -14.53 11.75 4.24
C ALA A 93 -15.31 12.11 2.97
N LEU A 94 -15.01 11.41 1.88
CA LEU A 94 -15.77 11.47 0.64
C LEU A 94 -15.83 10.07 0.03
N VAL A 95 -17.02 9.63 -0.37
CA VAL A 95 -17.26 8.38 -1.09
C VAL A 95 -18.07 8.72 -2.34
N ILE A 96 -17.49 8.49 -3.52
CA ILE A 96 -18.18 8.69 -4.80
C ILE A 96 -18.15 7.42 -5.64
N ASP A 97 -19.16 7.27 -6.50
CA ASP A 97 -19.12 6.34 -7.60
C ASP A 97 -18.25 6.88 -8.73
N GLN A 98 -17.31 6.06 -9.23
CA GLN A 98 -16.35 6.46 -10.26
C GLN A 98 -16.97 6.60 -11.65
N ASP A 99 -18.00 5.80 -11.96
CA ASP A 99 -18.61 5.79 -13.29
C ASP A 99 -19.72 6.85 -13.41
N THR A 100 -20.46 7.12 -12.32
CA THR A 100 -21.58 8.08 -12.32
C THR A 100 -21.27 9.43 -11.68
N ASN A 101 -20.22 9.55 -10.86
CA ASN A 101 -19.95 10.69 -9.96
C ASN A 101 -21.04 10.94 -8.89
N GLU A 102 -21.90 9.97 -8.60
CA GLU A 102 -22.82 10.03 -7.45
C GLU A 102 -22.01 10.16 -6.14
N VAL A 103 -22.39 11.09 -5.28
CA VAL A 103 -21.82 11.24 -3.92
C VAL A 103 -22.64 10.39 -2.95
N LEU A 104 -22.07 9.28 -2.51
CA LEU A 104 -22.70 8.36 -1.56
C LEU A 104 -22.56 8.87 -0.11
N LEU A 105 -21.39 9.41 0.23
CA LEU A 105 -21.11 9.97 1.55
C LEU A 105 -20.18 11.18 1.41
N SER A 106 -20.48 12.24 2.16
CA SER A 106 -19.63 13.42 2.31
C SER A 106 -19.58 13.85 3.77
N LYS A 107 -18.38 14.20 4.25
CA LYS A 107 -18.10 14.78 5.57
C LYS A 107 -16.95 15.78 5.38
N ASN A 108 -17.24 17.07 5.50
CA ASN A 108 -16.26 18.17 5.35
C ASN A 108 -15.40 18.09 4.06
N ASP A 109 -15.93 17.60 2.94
CA ASP A 109 -15.12 17.20 1.77
C ASP A 109 -14.33 18.35 1.09
N HIS A 110 -14.73 19.59 1.31
CA HIS A 110 -14.03 20.82 0.91
C HIS A 110 -12.90 21.26 1.87
N ALA A 111 -12.71 20.61 3.02
CA ALA A 111 -11.71 21.01 4.00
C ALA A 111 -10.28 20.74 3.50
N VAL A 112 -9.51 21.81 3.33
CA VAL A 112 -8.13 21.77 2.85
C VAL A 112 -7.20 21.39 4.00
N LEU A 113 -6.63 20.18 3.95
CA LEU A 113 -5.80 19.62 5.02
C LEU A 113 -4.43 19.17 4.49
N PRO A 114 -3.40 19.05 5.35
CA PRO A 114 -2.17 18.34 5.03
C PRO A 114 -2.49 16.89 4.69
N ILE A 115 -2.08 16.42 3.50
CA ILE A 115 -2.46 15.08 2.99
C ILE A 115 -1.38 14.01 3.19
N ALA A 116 -0.24 14.39 3.76
CA ALA A 116 0.93 13.53 3.93
C ALA A 116 1.28 12.76 2.62
N SER A 117 1.75 11.52 2.73
CA SER A 117 2.18 10.67 1.62
C SER A 117 1.09 10.24 0.61
N LEU A 118 -0.14 10.75 0.70
CA LEU A 118 -1.07 10.74 -0.45
C LEU A 118 -0.47 11.51 -1.64
N THR A 119 0.32 12.54 -1.37
CA THR A 119 1.16 13.28 -2.32
C THR A 119 1.88 12.38 -3.33
N LYS A 120 2.38 11.21 -2.89
CA LYS A 120 3.12 10.29 -3.76
C LYS A 120 2.28 9.72 -4.92
N LEU A 121 0.95 9.81 -4.85
CA LEU A 121 0.07 9.42 -5.96
C LEU A 121 0.22 10.40 -7.15
N MET A 122 0.26 11.71 -6.88
CA MET A 122 0.59 12.72 -7.89
C MET A 122 2.02 12.54 -8.39
N THR A 123 2.99 12.31 -7.49
CA THR A 123 4.38 12.02 -7.86
C THR A 123 4.47 10.84 -8.83
N GLY A 124 3.74 9.75 -8.57
CA GLY A 124 3.70 8.62 -9.48
C GLY A 124 3.07 8.95 -10.83
N LEU A 125 1.97 9.72 -10.83
CA LEU A 125 1.27 10.12 -12.05
C LEU A 125 2.17 10.96 -12.97
N ILE A 126 2.95 11.91 -12.41
CA ILE A 126 3.93 12.69 -13.18
C ILE A 126 5.05 11.82 -13.73
N ILE A 127 5.61 10.91 -12.93
CA ILE A 127 6.71 10.02 -13.37
C ILE A 127 6.27 9.07 -14.48
N SER A 128 5.07 8.48 -14.37
CA SER A 128 4.53 7.57 -15.39
C SER A 128 4.23 8.32 -16.70
N GLN A 129 3.50 9.44 -16.62
CA GLN A 129 3.13 10.24 -17.80
C GLN A 129 4.30 10.96 -18.47
N ALA A 130 5.47 11.05 -17.81
CA ALA A 130 6.70 11.57 -18.42
C ALA A 130 7.43 10.56 -19.34
N HIS A 131 7.00 9.29 -19.38
CA HIS A 131 7.53 8.25 -20.27
C HIS A 131 9.07 8.08 -20.23
N LEU A 132 9.69 8.37 -19.08
CA LEU A 132 11.14 8.27 -18.88
C LEU A 132 11.59 6.79 -18.81
N PRO A 133 12.84 6.45 -19.17
CA PRO A 133 13.31 5.06 -19.15
C PRO A 133 13.16 4.42 -17.77
N MET A 134 12.35 3.37 -17.67
CA MET A 134 11.97 2.78 -16.38
C MET A 134 13.07 1.90 -15.77
N ASP A 135 14.05 1.54 -16.57
CA ASP A 135 15.30 0.84 -16.23
C ASP A 135 16.44 1.77 -15.77
N GLU A 136 16.29 3.09 -15.91
CA GLU A 136 17.33 4.07 -15.57
C GLU A 136 17.77 3.96 -14.09
N PRO A 137 19.08 3.84 -13.80
CA PRO A 137 19.58 3.71 -12.43
C PRO A 137 19.57 5.04 -11.68
N ILE A 138 18.69 5.15 -10.68
CA ILE A 138 18.58 6.28 -9.77
C ILE A 138 19.31 5.96 -8.46
N THR A 139 20.28 6.80 -8.09
CA THR A 139 21.03 6.68 -6.82
C THR A 139 20.46 7.62 -5.76
N ILE A 140 20.21 7.07 -4.56
CA ILE A 140 19.83 7.82 -3.36
C ILE A 140 21.02 8.64 -2.86
N THR A 141 20.81 9.94 -2.65
CA THR A 141 21.81 10.93 -2.20
C THR A 141 21.46 11.50 -0.82
N GLU A 142 22.36 12.30 -0.23
CA GLU A 142 22.07 13.05 1.00
C GLU A 142 20.87 14.00 0.84
N ASP A 143 20.68 14.58 -0.36
CA ASP A 143 19.51 15.41 -0.72
C ASP A 143 18.16 14.69 -0.51
N ASP A 144 18.13 13.35 -0.53
CA ASP A 144 16.89 12.57 -0.34
C ASP A 144 16.57 12.32 1.13
N ILE A 145 17.41 12.77 2.07
CA ILE A 145 17.18 12.61 3.50
C ILE A 145 16.13 13.61 4.00
N ASP A 146 15.08 13.09 4.61
CA ASP A 146 14.08 13.87 5.32
C ASP A 146 14.66 14.59 6.55
N THR A 147 14.79 15.91 6.42
CA THR A 147 15.20 16.84 7.48
C THR A 147 14.02 17.51 8.20
N GLU A 148 12.79 17.44 7.68
CA GLU A 148 11.60 18.10 8.27
C GLU A 148 10.94 17.21 9.35
N LYS A 149 10.70 15.93 9.05
CA LYS A 149 10.04 14.98 9.97
C LYS A 149 10.96 13.88 10.50
N ASN A 150 12.22 13.85 10.07
CA ASN A 150 13.25 12.89 10.52
C ASN A 150 12.80 11.41 10.35
N SER A 151 12.05 11.13 9.29
CA SER A 151 11.52 9.82 8.97
C SER A 151 12.61 8.83 8.57
N ARG A 152 12.35 7.55 8.85
CA ARG A 152 13.29 6.46 8.59
C ARG A 152 12.99 5.82 7.24
N SER A 153 14.03 5.68 6.41
CA SER A 153 14.04 4.87 5.19
C SER A 153 14.96 3.67 5.38
N ARG A 154 14.75 2.61 4.60
CA ARG A 154 15.68 1.46 4.55
C ARG A 154 16.64 1.52 3.35
N LEU A 155 16.42 2.45 2.42
CA LEU A 155 17.36 2.77 1.36
C LEU A 155 18.46 3.66 1.95
N ALA A 156 19.70 3.18 1.98
CA ALA A 156 20.85 3.96 2.42
C ALA A 156 21.26 4.96 1.32
N VAL A 157 21.98 6.03 1.67
CA VAL A 157 22.68 6.85 0.67
C VAL A 157 23.69 5.97 -0.07
N GLY A 158 23.81 6.17 -1.38
CA GLY A 158 24.55 5.27 -2.28
C GLY A 158 23.77 4.01 -2.69
N THR A 159 22.51 3.84 -2.29
CA THR A 159 21.63 2.80 -2.86
C THR A 159 21.20 3.22 -4.26
N THR A 160 21.52 2.43 -5.27
CA THR A 160 21.05 2.62 -6.65
C THR A 160 20.01 1.56 -6.99
N LEU A 161 18.86 1.98 -7.52
CA LEU A 161 17.78 1.12 -8.03
C LEU A 161 17.27 1.67 -9.36
N SER A 162 16.57 0.87 -10.15
CA SER A 162 15.88 1.37 -11.35
C SER A 162 14.76 2.36 -11.00
N ARG A 163 14.44 3.28 -11.93
CA ARG A 163 13.26 4.17 -11.84
C ARG A 163 11.97 3.39 -11.54
N ARG A 164 11.83 2.19 -12.10
CA ARG A 164 10.71 1.26 -11.85
C ARG A 164 10.61 0.86 -10.37
N GLU A 165 11.71 0.39 -9.79
CA GLU A 165 11.76 -0.01 -8.37
C GLU A 165 11.52 1.19 -7.45
N MET A 166 12.11 2.35 -7.75
CA MET A 166 11.87 3.57 -6.98
C MET A 166 10.37 3.95 -6.97
N LEU A 167 9.71 3.92 -8.13
CA LEU A 167 8.28 4.21 -8.25
C LEU A 167 7.43 3.19 -7.49
N HIS A 168 7.75 1.90 -7.63
CA HIS A 168 7.06 0.82 -6.94
C HIS A 168 7.17 0.93 -5.41
N LEU A 169 8.38 1.17 -4.88
CA LEU A 169 8.60 1.39 -3.46
C LEU A 169 7.88 2.64 -2.93
N ALA A 170 7.89 3.74 -3.70
CA ALA A 170 7.22 4.99 -3.35
C ALA A 170 5.69 4.84 -3.27
N LEU A 171 5.08 4.11 -4.20
CA LEU A 171 3.62 3.89 -4.21
C LEU A 171 3.19 2.84 -3.18
N MET A 172 3.69 1.60 -3.30
CA MET A 172 3.33 0.46 -2.44
C MET A 172 3.68 0.71 -0.97
N SER A 173 4.96 0.95 -0.70
CA SER A 173 5.52 0.97 0.66
C SER A 173 5.67 2.37 1.25
N SER A 174 5.34 3.41 0.46
CA SER A 174 5.45 4.81 0.87
C SER A 174 6.87 5.30 1.17
N GLU A 175 7.91 4.67 0.59
CA GLU A 175 9.30 5.07 0.82
C GLU A 175 9.57 6.53 0.41
N ASN A 176 10.13 7.30 1.34
CA ASN A 176 10.32 8.74 1.17
C ASN A 176 11.51 9.04 0.26
N ARG A 177 12.64 8.34 0.46
CA ARG A 177 13.87 8.54 -0.32
C ARG A 177 13.67 8.23 -1.81
N ALA A 178 12.92 7.17 -2.11
CA ALA A 178 12.57 6.82 -3.48
C ALA A 178 11.70 7.90 -4.15
N ALA A 179 10.67 8.39 -3.45
CA ALA A 179 9.81 9.47 -3.97
C ALA A 179 10.55 10.80 -4.15
N HIS A 180 11.50 11.12 -3.27
CA HIS A 180 12.33 12.31 -3.40
C HIS A 180 13.31 12.19 -4.57
N ALA A 181 14.03 11.08 -4.66
CA ALA A 181 14.99 10.83 -5.74
C ALA A 181 14.33 10.87 -7.13
N LEU A 182 13.10 10.35 -7.27
CA LEU A 182 12.29 10.46 -8.49
C LEU A 182 12.05 11.92 -8.91
N GLY A 183 11.64 12.78 -7.96
CA GLY A 183 11.43 14.21 -8.23
C GLY A 183 12.74 14.97 -8.47
N ARG A 184 13.81 14.62 -7.75
CA ARG A 184 15.14 15.22 -7.88
C ARG A 184 15.81 14.90 -9.22
N THR A 185 15.63 13.67 -9.73
CA THR A 185 16.19 13.20 -11.02
C THR A 185 15.26 13.44 -12.21
N TYR A 186 14.13 14.12 -12.02
CA TYR A 186 13.26 14.52 -13.13
C TYR A 186 13.96 15.54 -14.05
N PRO A 187 13.66 15.58 -15.36
CA PRO A 187 14.19 16.62 -16.25
C PRO A 187 13.87 18.05 -15.76
N GLY A 188 14.91 18.85 -15.51
CA GLY A 188 14.79 20.18 -14.87
C GLY A 188 14.82 20.16 -13.33
N GLY A 189 15.00 18.99 -12.72
CA GLY A 189 15.17 18.79 -11.28
C GLY A 189 13.91 18.99 -10.45
N LEU A 190 14.11 18.99 -9.12
CA LEU A 190 13.02 19.01 -8.13
C LEU A 190 12.05 20.20 -8.29
N SER A 191 12.56 21.38 -8.65
CA SER A 191 11.75 22.58 -8.88
C SER A 191 10.83 22.43 -10.10
N ALA A 192 11.34 21.87 -11.20
CA ALA A 192 10.53 21.53 -12.37
C ALA A 192 9.50 20.45 -12.03
N PHE A 193 9.87 19.43 -11.23
CA PHE A 193 8.94 18.38 -10.81
C PHE A 193 7.76 18.93 -10.01
N VAL A 194 8.03 19.73 -8.96
CA VAL A 194 6.99 20.36 -8.14
C VAL A 194 6.14 21.32 -8.98
N THR A 195 6.74 22.00 -9.97
CA THR A 195 5.99 22.81 -10.95
C THR A 195 5.02 21.95 -11.76
N GLN A 196 5.45 20.79 -12.26
CA GLN A 196 4.59 19.85 -12.98
C GLN A 196 3.48 19.26 -12.11
N MET A 197 3.74 18.94 -10.84
CA MET A 197 2.70 18.48 -9.89
C MET A 197 1.57 19.52 -9.75
N ASN A 198 1.92 20.80 -9.61
CA ASN A 198 0.94 21.90 -9.47
C ASN A 198 0.26 22.26 -10.80
N ILE A 199 0.94 22.09 -11.95
CA ILE A 199 0.31 22.21 -13.28
C ILE A 199 -0.73 21.09 -13.46
N LYS A 200 -0.36 19.84 -13.14
CA LYS A 200 -1.27 18.69 -13.22
C LYS A 200 -2.48 18.85 -12.30
N ALA A 201 -2.29 19.32 -11.06
CA ALA A 201 -3.40 19.63 -10.16
C ALA A 201 -4.44 20.57 -10.83
N ARG A 202 -4.00 21.72 -11.36
CA ARG A 202 -4.90 22.64 -12.07
C ARG A 202 -5.54 22.03 -13.32
N LEU A 203 -4.82 21.21 -14.09
CA LEU A 203 -5.37 20.49 -15.25
C LEU A 203 -6.41 19.42 -14.87
N LEU A 204 -6.39 18.92 -13.64
CA LEU A 204 -7.37 17.99 -13.08
C LEU A 204 -8.54 18.71 -12.36
N GLY A 205 -8.59 20.05 -12.40
CA GLY A 205 -9.59 20.84 -11.69
C GLY A 205 -9.37 20.91 -10.17
N MET A 206 -8.22 20.47 -9.67
CA MET A 206 -7.89 20.41 -8.25
C MET A 206 -7.53 21.82 -7.72
N SER A 207 -8.54 22.62 -7.40
CA SER A 207 -8.39 24.04 -7.01
C SER A 207 -7.87 24.24 -5.59
N ASP A 208 -8.11 23.26 -4.72
CA ASP A 208 -7.78 23.30 -3.30
C ASP A 208 -6.38 22.74 -3.01
N THR A 209 -5.70 22.26 -4.07
CA THR A 209 -4.45 21.50 -3.97
C THR A 209 -3.22 22.36 -4.19
N ARG A 210 -2.25 22.22 -3.29
CA ARG A 210 -0.90 22.76 -3.44
C ARG A 210 0.14 21.71 -3.09
N TYR A 211 1.13 21.55 -3.98
CA TYR A 211 2.32 20.75 -3.73
C TYR A 211 3.56 21.63 -3.55
N VAL A 212 4.45 21.24 -2.63
CA VAL A 212 5.78 21.86 -2.44
C VAL A 212 6.94 20.86 -2.57
N GLU A 213 6.67 19.56 -2.40
CA GLU A 213 7.69 18.50 -2.45
C GLU A 213 7.04 17.12 -2.76
N PRO A 214 7.75 16.13 -3.34
CA PRO A 214 7.17 14.94 -3.96
C PRO A 214 6.80 13.79 -2.99
N THR A 215 7.13 13.91 -1.72
CA THR A 215 7.01 12.81 -0.74
C THR A 215 5.75 12.91 0.13
N GLY A 216 5.27 14.11 0.43
CA GLY A 216 4.20 14.28 1.42
C GLY A 216 4.71 14.11 2.86
N LEU A 217 5.89 14.66 3.14
CA LEU A 217 6.44 14.90 4.46
C LEU A 217 6.13 16.32 4.94
N SER A 218 6.12 17.30 4.05
CA SER A 218 5.81 18.68 4.42
C SER A 218 4.33 18.88 4.65
N SER A 219 3.95 19.56 5.74
CA SER A 219 2.55 19.90 6.03
C SER A 219 1.97 20.98 5.10
N GLN A 220 2.81 21.56 4.23
CA GLN A 220 2.40 22.43 3.12
C GLN A 220 1.90 21.68 1.88
N ASN A 221 2.07 20.36 1.81
CA ASN A 221 1.40 19.52 0.81
C ASN A 221 -0.06 19.30 1.24
N GLN A 222 -0.97 20.03 0.60
CA GLN A 222 -2.37 20.17 1.02
C GLN A 222 -3.34 19.96 -0.15
N SER A 223 -4.55 19.51 0.15
CA SER A 223 -5.62 19.22 -0.81
C SER A 223 -6.96 19.04 -0.07
N SER A 224 -8.08 19.11 -0.78
CA SER A 224 -9.40 18.70 -0.28
C SER A 224 -9.72 17.24 -0.63
N ALA A 225 -10.81 16.68 -0.12
CA ALA A 225 -11.19 15.31 -0.46
C ALA A 225 -11.72 15.18 -1.90
N ARG A 226 -12.37 16.23 -2.41
CA ARG A 226 -12.86 16.32 -3.80
C ARG A 226 -11.71 16.30 -4.80
N ASP A 227 -10.69 17.12 -4.57
CA ASP A 227 -9.46 17.15 -5.36
C ASP A 227 -8.77 15.78 -5.40
N LEU A 228 -8.63 15.12 -4.25
CA LEU A 228 -8.06 13.78 -4.17
C LEU A 228 -8.89 12.72 -4.91
N ALA A 229 -10.22 12.85 -4.95
CA ALA A 229 -11.06 11.93 -5.72
C ALA A 229 -10.85 12.12 -7.23
N ALA A 230 -10.70 13.36 -7.71
CA ALA A 230 -10.33 13.65 -9.10
C ALA A 230 -8.94 13.08 -9.46
N LEU A 231 -7.95 13.21 -8.56
CA LEU A 231 -6.64 12.59 -8.71
C LEU A 231 -6.73 11.06 -8.77
N VAL A 232 -7.48 10.42 -7.88
CA VAL A 232 -7.68 8.94 -7.89
C VAL A 232 -8.33 8.48 -9.19
N ASN A 233 -9.33 9.20 -9.70
CA ASN A 233 -10.03 8.81 -10.92
C ASN A 233 -9.07 8.74 -12.12
N VAL A 234 -8.26 9.79 -12.34
CA VAL A 234 -7.27 9.80 -13.43
C VAL A 234 -6.10 8.85 -13.13
N ALA A 235 -5.60 8.78 -11.91
CA ALA A 235 -4.56 7.83 -11.53
C ALA A 235 -4.96 6.36 -11.73
N HIS A 236 -6.24 6.02 -11.60
CA HIS A 236 -6.75 4.67 -11.84
C HIS A 236 -6.74 4.29 -13.33
N THR A 237 -6.65 5.24 -14.26
CA THR A 237 -6.51 4.94 -15.70
C THR A 237 -5.10 4.44 -16.08
N ASP A 238 -4.10 4.64 -15.22
CA ASP A 238 -2.71 4.28 -15.47
C ASP A 238 -2.40 2.85 -14.94
N PRO A 239 -2.07 1.87 -15.81
CA PRO A 239 -1.84 0.49 -15.39
C PRO A 239 -0.66 0.31 -14.43
N VAL A 240 0.38 1.14 -14.53
CA VAL A 240 1.58 1.07 -13.66
C VAL A 240 1.23 1.57 -12.26
N LEU A 241 0.42 2.63 -12.15
CA LEU A 241 -0.07 3.10 -10.85
C LEU A 241 -1.02 2.10 -10.21
N ARG A 242 -1.89 1.44 -10.97
CA ARG A 242 -2.71 0.31 -10.46
C ARG A 242 -1.80 -0.78 -9.91
N GLU A 243 -0.93 -1.37 -10.74
CA GLU A 243 -0.01 -2.45 -10.35
C GLU A 243 0.82 -2.10 -9.10
N PHE A 244 1.43 -0.92 -9.07
CA PHE A 244 2.38 -0.56 -8.02
C PHE A 244 1.71 -0.09 -6.73
N THR A 245 0.47 0.41 -6.78
CA THR A 245 -0.29 0.70 -5.56
C THR A 245 -0.94 -0.55 -4.96
N THR A 246 -1.29 -1.55 -5.77
CA THR A 246 -1.98 -2.78 -5.34
C THR A 246 -1.02 -3.97 -5.10
N SER A 247 0.24 -3.84 -5.47
CA SER A 247 1.27 -4.85 -5.18
C SER A 247 1.33 -5.19 -3.67
N PRO A 248 1.24 -6.47 -3.24
CA PRO A 248 1.18 -6.82 -1.81
C PRO A 248 2.53 -6.70 -1.07
N GLY A 249 3.65 -6.69 -1.78
CA GLY A 249 5.01 -6.66 -1.26
C GLY A 249 6.04 -6.82 -2.37
N TYR A 250 7.29 -6.45 -2.09
CA TYR A 250 8.38 -6.51 -3.06
C TYR A 250 9.73 -6.70 -2.38
N GLU A 251 10.65 -7.37 -3.07
CA GLU A 251 12.00 -7.66 -2.59
C GLU A 251 13.04 -6.96 -3.47
N VAL A 252 14.00 -6.27 -2.84
CA VAL A 252 14.96 -5.42 -3.54
C VAL A 252 16.38 -5.78 -3.15
N ALA A 253 17.23 -6.07 -4.12
CA ALA A 253 18.64 -6.38 -3.90
C ALA A 253 19.46 -5.09 -3.78
N VAL A 254 20.05 -4.85 -2.60
CA VAL A 254 20.94 -3.71 -2.32
C VAL A 254 22.31 -4.26 -1.94
N GLY A 255 23.19 -4.37 -2.94
CA GLY A 255 24.51 -4.99 -2.80
C GLY A 255 24.42 -6.43 -2.31
N ARG A 256 24.90 -6.71 -1.10
CA ARG A 256 24.88 -8.06 -0.47
C ARG A 256 23.64 -8.31 0.41
N ARG A 257 22.58 -7.48 0.32
CA ARG A 257 21.40 -7.56 1.20
C ARG A 257 20.11 -7.49 0.40
N THR A 258 19.12 -8.30 0.75
CA THR A 258 17.75 -8.14 0.24
C THR A 258 16.91 -7.33 1.22
N LEU A 259 16.21 -6.30 0.73
CA LEU A 259 15.30 -5.47 1.50
C LEU A 259 13.85 -5.84 1.20
N GLN A 260 13.08 -6.07 2.27
CA GLN A 260 11.77 -6.71 2.25
C GLN A 260 10.64 -5.69 2.45
N TYR A 261 9.99 -5.25 1.37
CA TYR A 261 8.93 -4.23 1.37
C TYR A 261 7.53 -4.84 1.35
N ARG A 262 6.56 -4.12 1.92
CA ARG A 262 5.16 -4.54 2.06
C ARG A 262 4.26 -3.35 1.79
N ASN A 263 3.04 -3.60 1.30
CA ASN A 263 2.05 -2.56 1.13
C ASN A 263 1.70 -1.86 2.45
N THR A 264 1.45 -0.55 2.39
CA THR A 264 1.06 0.28 3.55
C THR A 264 -0.44 0.22 3.84
N ASN A 265 -1.28 -0.08 2.85
CA ASN A 265 -2.65 -0.53 3.08
C ASN A 265 -2.66 -2.03 3.38
N ARG A 266 -3.45 -2.45 4.38
CA ARG A 266 -3.61 -3.85 4.76
C ARG A 266 -4.68 -4.56 3.94
N LEU A 267 -5.68 -3.82 3.46
CA LEU A 267 -6.83 -4.36 2.70
C LEU A 267 -6.40 -4.99 1.38
N VAL A 268 -5.28 -4.53 0.81
CA VAL A 268 -4.57 -5.10 -0.36
C VAL A 268 -4.18 -6.59 -0.19
N LYS A 269 -4.31 -7.16 1.02
CA LYS A 269 -4.10 -8.59 1.30
C LYS A 269 -5.35 -9.35 1.73
N SER A 270 -6.51 -8.71 1.77
CA SER A 270 -7.78 -9.39 2.01
C SER A 270 -8.31 -9.95 0.69
N PRO A 271 -8.85 -11.19 0.67
CA PRO A 271 -9.61 -11.69 -0.49
C PRO A 271 -10.96 -10.98 -0.63
N ASP A 272 -11.42 -10.29 0.41
CA ASP A 272 -12.73 -9.61 0.51
C ASP A 272 -12.74 -8.20 -0.11
N TRP A 273 -11.65 -7.80 -0.77
CA TRP A 273 -11.40 -6.43 -1.23
C TRP A 273 -10.76 -6.43 -2.62
N ASP A 274 -11.54 -6.13 -3.67
CA ASP A 274 -11.00 -5.77 -4.98
C ASP A 274 -10.63 -4.28 -4.96
N ILE A 275 -9.33 -3.98 -5.03
CA ILE A 275 -8.77 -2.63 -4.94
C ILE A 275 -8.05 -2.35 -6.25
N GLY A 276 -8.59 -1.46 -7.08
CA GLY A 276 -7.94 -1.06 -8.34
C GLY A 276 -6.78 -0.08 -8.15
N LEU A 277 -6.81 0.74 -7.09
CA LEU A 277 -5.73 1.69 -6.73
C LEU A 277 -5.81 2.09 -5.24
N GLN A 278 -4.68 2.38 -4.59
CA GLN A 278 -4.68 3.00 -3.25
C GLN A 278 -3.47 3.90 -2.94
N LYS A 279 -3.60 4.79 -1.95
CA LYS A 279 -2.46 5.33 -1.22
C LYS A 279 -2.83 5.61 0.24
N THR A 280 -1.90 5.37 1.17
CA THR A 280 -2.01 5.85 2.56
C THR A 280 -0.97 6.94 2.88
N GLY A 281 -1.28 7.77 3.89
CA GLY A 281 -0.39 8.81 4.43
C GLY A 281 -0.47 8.95 5.95
N TYR A 282 0.61 9.45 6.56
CA TYR A 282 0.65 9.90 7.95
C TYR A 282 1.81 10.88 8.17
N ILE A 283 1.49 12.07 8.67
CA ILE A 283 2.34 12.93 9.51
C ILE A 283 1.45 13.42 10.66
N SER A 284 2.01 13.95 11.75
CA SER A 284 1.20 14.36 12.92
C SER A 284 0.16 15.42 12.55
N GLU A 285 0.55 16.35 11.69
CA GLU A 285 -0.24 17.48 11.19
C GLU A 285 -1.43 17.04 10.30
N ALA A 286 -1.32 15.86 9.66
CA ALA A 286 -2.29 15.31 8.70
C ALA A 286 -3.24 14.27 9.29
N GLY A 287 -3.01 13.86 10.54
CA GLY A 287 -3.55 12.60 11.06
C GLY A 287 -3.21 11.42 10.12
N ARG A 288 -4.11 10.43 10.00
CA ARG A 288 -3.92 9.27 9.09
C ARG A 288 -4.85 9.33 7.89
N CYS A 289 -4.25 9.37 6.71
CA CYS A 289 -4.96 9.49 5.44
C CYS A 289 -4.99 8.16 4.67
N LEU A 290 -6.06 7.94 3.91
CA LEU A 290 -6.25 6.85 2.94
C LEU A 290 -7.04 7.40 1.75
N VAL A 291 -6.58 7.10 0.54
CA VAL A 291 -7.41 7.13 -0.67
C VAL A 291 -7.38 5.76 -1.31
N MET A 292 -8.50 5.31 -1.87
CA MET A 292 -8.54 4.08 -2.66
C MET A 292 -9.70 4.08 -3.66
N GLN A 293 -9.47 3.43 -4.79
CA GLN A 293 -10.49 2.94 -5.69
C GLN A 293 -10.68 1.44 -5.38
N ALA A 294 -11.92 1.01 -5.24
CA ALA A 294 -12.27 -0.40 -5.01
C ALA A 294 -13.63 -0.74 -5.66
N GLU A 295 -13.84 -2.01 -6.03
CA GLU A 295 -15.17 -2.48 -6.43
C GLU A 295 -15.91 -3.06 -5.22
N ILE A 296 -17.13 -2.55 -4.97
CA ILE A 296 -17.99 -2.98 -3.86
C ILE A 296 -19.41 -3.18 -4.40
N SER A 297 -19.96 -4.38 -4.27
CA SER A 297 -21.30 -4.74 -4.79
C SER A 297 -21.51 -4.43 -6.28
N GLY A 298 -20.45 -4.53 -7.11
CA GLY A 298 -20.49 -4.18 -8.53
C GLY A 298 -20.41 -2.67 -8.83
N ARG A 299 -20.19 -1.82 -7.83
CA ARG A 299 -19.95 -0.38 -7.98
C ARG A 299 -18.45 -0.08 -7.84
N LYS A 300 -17.88 0.67 -8.78
CA LYS A 300 -16.51 1.21 -8.64
C LYS A 300 -16.56 2.44 -7.73
N LEU A 301 -16.12 2.32 -6.49
CA LEU A 301 -16.15 3.41 -5.52
C LEU A 301 -14.76 4.00 -5.29
N ILE A 302 -14.69 5.34 -5.32
CA ILE A 302 -13.53 6.11 -4.87
C ILE A 302 -13.83 6.59 -3.44
N MET A 303 -13.00 6.16 -2.51
CA MET A 303 -13.07 6.52 -1.10
C MET A 303 -11.86 7.37 -0.72
N VAL A 304 -12.11 8.51 -0.08
CA VAL A 304 -11.10 9.41 0.49
C VAL A 304 -11.41 9.60 1.97
N PHE A 305 -10.41 9.37 2.82
CA PHE A 305 -10.47 9.54 4.27
C PHE A 305 -9.24 10.31 4.73
N LEU A 306 -9.41 11.51 5.28
CA LEU A 306 -8.30 12.33 5.80
C LEU A 306 -8.39 12.44 7.33
N ASP A 307 -7.24 12.68 7.96
CA ASP A 307 -7.14 12.96 9.38
C ASP A 307 -7.90 11.96 10.27
N SER A 308 -7.60 10.66 10.09
CA SER A 308 -8.26 9.59 10.83
C SER A 308 -7.62 9.31 12.20
N ALA A 309 -8.43 9.40 13.24
CA ALA A 309 -8.06 9.28 14.65
C ALA A 309 -7.88 7.83 15.11
N GLY A 310 -6.64 7.45 15.42
CA GLY A 310 -6.26 6.09 15.84
C GLY A 310 -5.50 5.30 14.76
N LYS A 311 -4.86 4.18 15.11
CA LYS A 311 -3.87 3.52 14.20
C LYS A 311 -4.50 2.80 13.00
N LEU A 312 -5.68 2.23 13.19
CA LEU A 312 -6.41 1.40 12.22
C LEU A 312 -7.73 2.04 11.77
N SER A 313 -8.05 3.24 12.25
CA SER A 313 -9.34 3.92 12.07
C SER A 313 -9.77 4.02 10.61
N ARG A 314 -8.97 4.62 9.72
CA ARG A 314 -9.29 4.71 8.27
C ARG A 314 -9.50 3.38 7.55
N ILE A 315 -9.02 2.27 8.13
CA ILE A 315 -9.28 0.92 7.61
C ILE A 315 -10.67 0.47 8.09
N ALA A 316 -10.99 0.67 9.37
CA ALA A 316 -12.35 0.43 9.89
C ALA A 316 -13.40 1.38 9.28
N ASP A 317 -13.04 2.61 8.93
CA ASP A 317 -13.90 3.57 8.22
C ASP A 317 -14.22 3.04 6.81
N ALA A 318 -13.24 2.50 6.08
CA ALA A 318 -13.44 1.83 4.79
C ALA A 318 -14.32 0.57 4.91
N GLU A 319 -14.11 -0.27 5.94
CA GLU A 319 -14.98 -1.42 6.23
C GLU A 319 -16.41 -0.99 6.57
N ARG A 320 -16.63 0.11 7.32
CA ARG A 320 -17.98 0.62 7.58
C ARG A 320 -18.68 1.08 6.30
N VAL A 321 -17.99 1.81 5.43
CA VAL A 321 -18.53 2.19 4.11
C VAL A 321 -18.87 0.95 3.28
N ARG A 322 -17.99 -0.06 3.24
CA ARG A 322 -18.23 -1.33 2.54
C ARG A 322 -19.49 -2.03 3.04
N ASN A 323 -19.59 -2.29 4.34
CA ASN A 323 -20.75 -2.97 4.94
C ASN A 323 -22.06 -2.19 4.73
N TRP A 324 -22.00 -0.85 4.73
CA TRP A 324 -23.15 0.01 4.45
C TRP A 324 -23.61 -0.04 2.99
N VAL A 325 -22.67 -0.04 2.03
CA VAL A 325 -23.00 -0.22 0.60
C VAL A 325 -23.58 -1.62 0.34
N GLU A 326 -22.95 -2.67 0.88
CA GLU A 326 -23.40 -4.05 0.72
C GLU A 326 -24.81 -4.28 1.29
N SER A 327 -25.11 -3.75 2.48
CA SER A 327 -26.46 -3.83 3.06
C SER A 327 -27.50 -3.01 2.29
N SER A 328 -27.13 -1.85 1.75
CA SER A 328 -28.01 -1.03 0.91
C SER A 328 -28.35 -1.72 -0.42
N ALA A 329 -27.36 -2.38 -1.06
CA ALA A 329 -27.57 -3.17 -2.28
C ALA A 329 -28.44 -4.43 -2.02
N GLY A 330 -28.29 -5.05 -0.86
CA GLY A 330 -29.16 -6.15 -0.40
C GLY A 330 -30.62 -5.74 -0.27
N LEU A 331 -30.90 -4.55 0.26
CA LEU A 331 -32.26 -4.01 0.37
C LEU A 331 -32.89 -3.71 -1.00
N ALA A 332 -32.13 -3.10 -1.92
CA ALA A 332 -32.62 -2.80 -3.28
C ALA A 332 -32.96 -4.06 -4.08
N SER A 333 -32.07 -5.07 -4.07
CA SER A 333 -32.29 -6.35 -4.74
C SER A 333 -33.47 -7.14 -4.13
N GLY A 334 -33.62 -7.13 -2.81
CA GLY A 334 -34.78 -7.70 -2.11
C GLY A 334 -36.11 -7.03 -2.48
N ALA A 335 -36.14 -5.71 -2.62
CA ALA A 335 -37.33 -4.96 -3.03
C ALA A 335 -37.81 -5.33 -4.44
N HIS A 336 -36.89 -5.45 -5.40
CA HIS A 336 -37.22 -5.90 -6.76
C HIS A 336 -37.76 -7.34 -6.79
N HIS A 337 -37.19 -8.26 -6.00
CA HIS A 337 -37.71 -9.62 -5.89
C HIS A 337 -39.12 -9.67 -5.26
N ALA A 338 -39.39 -8.82 -4.26
CA ALA A 338 -40.69 -8.74 -3.61
C ALA A 338 -41.81 -8.14 -4.51
N GLN A 339 -41.45 -7.36 -5.54
CA GLN A 339 -42.38 -6.93 -6.58
C GLN A 339 -42.60 -8.01 -7.65
N ALA A 340 -41.55 -8.71 -8.07
CA ALA A 340 -41.63 -9.76 -9.10
C ALA A 340 -42.48 -10.99 -8.70
N ILE A 341 -42.80 -11.16 -7.41
CA ILE A 341 -43.65 -12.25 -6.87
C ILE A 341 -45.13 -11.80 -6.74
N LYS A 342 -45.47 -10.56 -7.14
CA LYS A 342 -46.81 -9.97 -7.01
C LYS A 342 -47.45 -9.50 -8.33
N GLY A 343 -46.90 -9.91 -9.46
CA GLY A 343 -47.45 -9.73 -10.81
C GLY A 343 -47.74 -11.06 -11.48
#